data_AF-A0A2N1J847-F1
#
_entry.id   AF-A0A2N1J847-F1
#
_cell.length_a   1.000
_cell.length_b   1.000
_cell.length_c   1.000
_cell.angle_alpha   90.00
_cell.angle_beta   90.00
_cell.angle_gamma   90.00
#
_symmetry.space_group_name_H-M   'P 1'
#
loop_
_entity.id
_entity.type
_entity.pdbx_description
1 polymer ?
#
loop_
_entity_poly.entity_id
_entity_poly.type
_entity_poly.pdbx_seq_one_letter_code
_entity_poly.pdbx_strand_id
1 'polypeptide(L)'
;MGKAANENRFFVPTGFQSQNLILDAAFPELDVTVDVDSDLNLIKGGGACHLREKVIAESAKTFVVVADFRKESKVLGEKYTKGVPVEIVPFASARVLSALRALGSTKAALRMAKEKAGPVVTDNGNFCVDAPFPESMMRDPSALLHQIKFITGVVEVGLFTNMCEAAYFGNEDGTITIQSLDGSKEANIKVDL
;
A
#
# COMPACT_ATOMS: atom_id res chain seq x y z
N MET A 1 -12.71 -21.09 7.56
CA MET A 1 -12.81 -19.67 8.00
C MET A 1 -14.27 -19.36 8.37
N GLY A 2 -14.56 -18.50 9.35
CA GLY A 2 -15.97 -18.20 9.72
C GLY A 2 -16.16 -17.60 11.10
N LYS A 3 -17.42 -17.39 11.52
CA LYS A 3 -17.81 -16.77 12.81
C LYS A 3 -17.06 -17.34 14.02
N ALA A 4 -16.88 -18.66 14.10
CA ALA A 4 -16.18 -19.32 15.21
C ALA A 4 -14.69 -18.95 15.29
N ALA A 5 -14.01 -18.75 14.16
CA ALA A 5 -12.60 -18.32 14.14
C ALA A 5 -12.43 -16.86 14.61
N ASN A 6 -13.51 -16.08 14.55
CA ASN A 6 -13.51 -14.63 14.82
C ASN A 6 -14.19 -14.25 16.15
N GLU A 7 -14.79 -15.21 16.87
CA GLU A 7 -15.65 -14.97 18.04
C GLU A 7 -14.96 -14.17 19.16
N ASN A 8 -13.65 -14.39 19.36
CA ASN A 8 -12.85 -13.73 20.39
C ASN A 8 -11.81 -12.76 19.81
N ARG A 9 -12.08 -12.18 18.63
CA ARG A 9 -11.16 -11.25 17.96
C ARG A 9 -11.73 -9.84 17.94
N PHE A 10 -10.87 -8.86 18.21
CA PHE A 10 -11.15 -7.45 17.97
C PHE A 10 -10.47 -7.03 16.67
N PHE A 11 -11.23 -6.45 15.76
CA PHE A 11 -10.72 -5.96 14.47
C PHE A 11 -10.58 -4.45 14.52
N VAL A 12 -9.41 -3.96 14.10
CA VAL A 12 -9.13 -2.52 14.01
C VAL A 12 -9.09 -2.14 12.53
N PRO A 13 -10.03 -1.31 12.04
CA PRO A 13 -10.09 -0.94 10.63
C PRO A 13 -8.98 0.06 10.25
N THR A 14 -8.52 -0.02 9.00
CA THR A 14 -7.54 0.90 8.39
C THR A 14 -8.18 1.99 7.52
N GLY A 15 -9.52 2.04 7.47
CA GLY A 15 -10.31 3.01 6.71
C GLY A 15 -11.78 2.62 6.65
N PHE A 16 -12.64 3.49 6.12
CA PHE A 16 -14.09 3.23 6.12
C PHE A 16 -14.50 1.96 5.36
N GLN A 17 -13.83 1.64 4.26
CA GLN A 17 -14.10 0.39 3.52
C GLN A 17 -13.84 -0.85 4.39
N SER A 18 -12.71 -0.88 5.11
CA SER A 18 -12.39 -2.00 6.01
C SER A 18 -13.35 -2.07 7.20
N GLN A 19 -13.79 -0.91 7.72
CA GLN A 19 -14.77 -0.85 8.81
C GLN A 19 -16.10 -1.45 8.37
N ASN A 20 -16.60 -1.07 7.19
CA ASN A 20 -17.84 -1.62 6.65
C ASN A 20 -17.71 -3.13 6.39
N LEU A 21 -16.56 -3.60 5.88
CA LEU A 21 -16.32 -5.03 5.68
C LEU A 21 -16.36 -5.82 7.00
N ILE A 22 -15.77 -5.27 8.07
CA ILE A 22 -15.80 -5.88 9.41
C ILE A 22 -17.24 -5.95 9.95
N LEU A 23 -18.04 -4.89 9.76
CA LEU A 23 -19.40 -4.79 10.28
C LEU A 23 -20.40 -5.64 9.49
N ASP A 24 -20.33 -5.58 8.16
CA ASP A 24 -21.34 -6.16 7.28
C ASP A 24 -21.01 -7.62 6.92
N ALA A 25 -19.77 -8.07 7.14
CA ALA A 25 -19.26 -9.38 6.72
C ALA A 25 -19.54 -9.72 5.23
N ALA A 26 -19.82 -8.70 4.42
CA ALA A 26 -20.34 -8.85 3.06
C ALA A 26 -19.89 -7.69 2.17
N PHE A 27 -18.73 -7.83 1.53
CA PHE A 27 -18.47 -7.20 0.24
C PHE A 27 -17.71 -8.22 -0.63
N PRO A 28 -18.19 -8.56 -1.83
CA PRO A 28 -17.56 -9.57 -2.69
C PRO A 28 -16.27 -9.07 -3.35
N GLU A 29 -16.00 -7.76 -3.35
CA GLU A 29 -14.83 -7.15 -4.00
C GLU A 29 -14.00 -6.33 -2.99
N LEU A 30 -12.78 -6.79 -2.75
CA LEU A 30 -11.77 -6.10 -1.94
C LEU A 30 -10.73 -5.50 -2.90
N ASP A 31 -10.68 -4.17 -3.04
CA ASP A 31 -9.61 -3.51 -3.79
C ASP A 31 -8.42 -3.25 -2.86
N VAL A 32 -7.53 -4.25 -2.75
CA VAL A 32 -6.21 -4.06 -2.14
C VAL A 32 -5.23 -3.76 -3.26
N THR A 33 -4.95 -2.48 -3.43
CA THR A 33 -3.83 -2.06 -4.26
C THR A 33 -2.53 -2.17 -3.47
N VAL A 34 -1.79 -3.24 -3.75
CA VAL A 34 -0.45 -3.52 -3.25
C VAL A 34 0.47 -3.80 -4.43
N ASP A 35 1.74 -3.42 -4.33
CA ASP A 35 2.86 -3.91 -5.14
C ASP A 35 3.94 -4.38 -4.17
N VAL A 36 4.54 -5.55 -4.37
CA VAL A 36 5.50 -6.17 -3.43
C VAL A 36 6.79 -6.49 -4.17
N ASP A 37 7.94 -6.05 -3.67
CA ASP A 37 9.25 -6.43 -4.23
C ASP A 37 9.85 -7.69 -3.60
N SER A 38 11.01 -8.10 -4.11
CA SER A 38 11.71 -9.30 -3.65
C SER A 38 12.23 -9.21 -2.21
N ASP A 39 12.28 -8.01 -1.62
CA ASP A 39 12.71 -7.78 -0.24
C ASP A 39 11.51 -7.50 0.70
N LEU A 40 10.29 -7.83 0.24
CA LEU A 40 9.02 -7.58 0.94
C LEU A 40 8.76 -6.10 1.27
N ASN A 41 9.36 -5.17 0.53
CA ASN A 41 8.90 -3.78 0.55
C ASN A 41 7.63 -3.66 -0.28
N LEU A 42 6.79 -2.66 0.05
CA LEU A 42 5.53 -2.47 -0.64
C LEU A 42 5.27 -1.04 -1.10
N ILE A 43 4.55 -0.93 -2.23
CA ILE A 43 3.71 0.23 -2.51
C ILE A 43 2.28 -0.08 -2.05
N LYS A 44 1.74 0.76 -1.16
CA LYS A 44 0.36 0.78 -0.68
C LYS A 44 -0.26 2.16 -0.89
N GLY A 45 -1.57 2.29 -0.65
CA GLY A 45 -2.27 3.59 -0.74
C GLY A 45 -3.00 3.84 -2.05
N GLY A 46 -3.27 2.81 -2.86
CA GLY A 46 -4.15 2.95 -4.03
C GLY A 46 -5.57 3.44 -3.68
N GLY A 47 -6.06 3.06 -2.50
CA GLY A 47 -7.33 3.56 -1.93
C GLY A 47 -7.22 4.88 -1.15
N ALA A 48 -6.03 5.48 -1.06
CA ALA A 48 -5.74 6.70 -0.28
C ALA A 48 -5.95 6.58 1.25
N CYS A 49 -5.75 5.38 1.80
CA CYS A 49 -5.85 5.08 3.23
C CYS A 49 -4.47 4.77 3.88
N HIS A 50 -3.36 4.96 3.17
CA HIS A 50 -2.06 4.42 3.56
C HIS A 50 -1.53 4.94 4.89
N LEU A 51 -1.89 6.15 5.33
CA LEU A 51 -1.52 6.62 6.67
C LEU A 51 -2.09 5.70 7.77
N ARG A 52 -3.40 5.41 7.72
CA ARG A 52 -4.04 4.55 8.71
C ARG A 52 -3.56 3.11 8.59
N GLU A 53 -3.40 2.62 7.37
CA GLU A 53 -2.79 1.29 7.13
C GLU A 53 -1.41 1.17 7.77
N LYS A 54 -0.55 2.20 7.63
CA LYS A 54 0.81 2.20 8.18
C LYS A 54 0.82 2.24 9.69
N VAL A 55 0.01 3.11 10.30
CA VAL A 55 -0.12 3.18 11.77
C VAL A 55 -0.50 1.83 12.37
N ILE A 56 -1.44 1.11 11.76
CA ILE A 56 -1.85 -0.23 12.21
C ILE A 56 -0.75 -1.26 11.95
N ALA A 57 -0.09 -1.22 10.80
CA ALA A 57 1.01 -2.13 10.48
C ALA A 57 2.20 -1.98 11.45
N GLU A 58 2.60 -0.75 11.77
CA GLU A 58 3.67 -0.46 12.74
C GLU A 58 3.30 -0.83 14.18
N SER A 59 2.00 -0.87 14.49
CA SER A 59 1.50 -1.30 15.80
C SER A 59 1.33 -2.81 15.91
N ALA A 60 1.41 -3.55 14.79
CA ALA A 60 1.23 -4.98 14.77
C ALA A 60 2.51 -5.70 15.22
N LYS A 61 2.34 -6.81 15.95
CA LYS A 61 3.47 -7.71 16.26
C LYS A 61 4.01 -8.39 15.02
N THR A 62 3.12 -8.66 14.07
CA THR A 62 3.39 -9.33 12.80
C THR A 62 2.52 -8.72 11.73
N PHE A 63 3.14 -8.26 10.65
CA PHE A 63 2.44 -7.73 9.48
C PHE A 63 2.67 -8.66 8.29
N VAL A 64 1.57 -9.21 7.78
CA VAL A 64 1.55 -10.10 6.62
C VAL A 64 0.72 -9.50 5.50
N VAL A 65 1.09 -9.81 4.27
CA VAL A 65 0.45 -9.29 3.07
C VAL A 65 -0.21 -10.43 2.33
N VAL A 66 -1.43 -10.20 1.85
CA VAL A 66 -2.15 -11.14 1.00
C VAL A 66 -2.50 -10.42 -0.28
N ALA A 67 -2.11 -10.98 -1.41
CA ALA A 67 -2.30 -10.38 -2.72
C ALA A 67 -2.49 -11.45 -3.82
N ASP A 68 -2.87 -11.01 -4.99
CA ASP A 68 -2.85 -11.82 -6.21
C ASP A 68 -1.43 -11.84 -6.80
N PHE A 69 -1.04 -12.91 -7.49
CA PHE A 69 0.29 -13.09 -8.09
C PHE A 69 0.74 -11.91 -8.99
N ARG A 70 -0.19 -11.16 -9.59
CA ARG A 70 0.12 -9.97 -10.41
C ARG A 70 0.74 -8.81 -9.61
N LYS A 71 0.70 -8.88 -8.27
CA LYS A 71 1.28 -7.88 -7.37
C LYS A 71 2.72 -8.21 -6.97
N GLU A 72 3.25 -9.34 -7.41
CA GLU A 72 4.65 -9.70 -7.21
C GLU A 72 5.52 -9.00 -8.27
N SER A 73 6.44 -8.16 -7.81
CA SER A 73 7.40 -7.41 -8.61
C SER A 73 8.83 -7.77 -8.22
N LYS A 74 9.79 -7.59 -9.14
CA LYS A 74 11.22 -7.65 -8.76
C LYS A 74 11.67 -6.36 -8.10
N VAL A 75 11.19 -5.23 -8.64
CA VAL A 75 11.40 -3.88 -8.12
C VAL A 75 10.05 -3.19 -8.07
N LEU A 76 9.78 -2.48 -6.99
CA LEU A 76 8.54 -1.71 -6.84
C LEU A 76 8.31 -0.76 -8.03
N GLY A 77 7.06 -0.69 -8.50
CA GLY A 77 6.65 0.13 -9.63
C GLY A 77 6.70 -0.59 -10.99
N GLU A 78 7.19 -1.83 -11.05
CA GLU A 78 7.18 -2.65 -12.27
C GLU A 78 5.73 -2.99 -12.68
N LYS A 79 4.91 -3.46 -11.74
CA LYS A 79 3.50 -3.78 -11.98
C LYS A 79 2.59 -2.60 -11.64
N TYR A 80 2.94 -1.79 -10.63
CA TYR A 80 2.16 -0.63 -10.21
C TYR A 80 2.71 0.70 -10.75
N THR A 81 2.32 1.05 -11.97
CA THR A 81 2.91 2.18 -12.70
C THR A 81 2.32 3.56 -12.35
N LYS A 82 1.27 3.63 -11.51
CA LYS A 82 0.70 4.91 -11.05
C LYS A 82 1.68 5.71 -10.19
N GLY A 83 2.65 5.03 -9.58
CA GLY A 83 3.66 5.64 -8.73
C GLY A 83 3.31 5.61 -7.25
N VAL A 84 4.23 6.06 -6.40
CA VAL A 84 4.10 6.05 -4.95
C VAL A 84 2.98 7.01 -4.51
N PRO A 85 1.94 6.54 -3.81
CA PRO A 85 0.95 7.43 -3.21
C PRO A 85 1.58 8.26 -2.09
N VAL A 86 1.35 9.57 -2.07
CA VAL A 86 1.85 10.47 -1.03
C VAL A 86 0.68 11.28 -0.48
N GLU A 87 0.39 11.13 0.81
CA GLU A 87 -0.62 11.93 1.51
C GLU A 87 0.01 13.25 1.94
N ILE A 88 -0.65 14.35 1.62
CA ILE A 88 -0.11 15.71 1.78
C ILE A 88 -1.15 16.66 2.36
N VAL A 89 -0.69 17.63 3.15
CA VAL A 89 -1.55 18.70 3.63
C VAL A 89 -2.05 19.53 2.43
N PRO A 90 -3.36 19.78 2.28
CA PRO A 90 -3.92 20.47 1.11
C PRO A 90 -3.27 21.83 0.81
N PHE A 91 -3.00 22.61 1.87
CA PHE A 91 -2.33 23.92 1.78
C PHE A 91 -0.94 23.83 1.14
N ALA A 92 -0.21 22.74 1.34
CA ALA A 92 1.17 22.56 0.86
C ALA A 92 1.25 21.95 -0.55
N SER A 93 0.12 21.69 -1.22
CA SER A 93 0.04 20.96 -2.49
C SER A 93 1.03 21.42 -3.56
N ALA A 94 1.06 22.72 -3.86
CA ALA A 94 1.99 23.28 -4.86
C ALA A 94 3.47 23.07 -4.48
N ARG A 95 3.81 23.26 -3.20
CA ARG A 95 5.18 23.10 -2.68
C ARG A 95 5.65 21.66 -2.70
N VAL A 96 4.77 20.71 -2.35
CA VAL A 96 5.09 19.28 -2.34
C VAL A 96 5.22 18.75 -3.77
N LEU A 97 4.29 19.12 -4.68
CA LEU A 97 4.39 18.73 -6.09
C LEU A 97 5.69 19.24 -6.73
N SER A 98 6.09 20.48 -6.46
CA SER A 98 7.35 21.03 -6.95
C SER A 98 8.56 20.26 -6.43
N ALA A 99 8.59 19.91 -5.14
CA ALA A 99 9.69 19.13 -4.57
C ALA A 99 9.73 17.69 -5.08
N LEU A 100 8.60 17.01 -5.22
CA LEU A 100 8.55 15.64 -5.77
C LEU A 100 9.08 15.62 -7.21
N ARG A 101 8.71 16.61 -8.02
CA ARG A 101 9.21 16.76 -9.38
C ARG A 101 10.71 17.02 -9.42
N ALA A 102 11.22 17.87 -8.53
CA ALA A 102 12.65 18.15 -8.41
C ALA A 102 13.44 16.93 -7.89
N LEU A 103 12.84 16.12 -7.01
CA LEU A 103 13.46 14.91 -6.45
C LEU A 103 13.62 13.80 -7.51
N GLY A 104 12.75 13.77 -8.53
CA GLY A 104 12.84 12.81 -9.63
C GLY A 104 11.48 12.35 -10.17
N SER A 105 10.38 12.61 -9.45
CA SER A 105 9.03 12.27 -9.89
C SER A 105 8.46 13.37 -10.81
N THR A 106 9.02 13.49 -12.01
CA THR A 106 8.68 14.55 -12.97
C THR A 106 7.20 14.60 -13.34
N LYS A 107 6.48 13.48 -13.20
CA LYS A 107 5.04 13.35 -13.47
C LYS A 107 4.17 13.36 -12.21
N ALA A 108 4.70 13.72 -11.03
CA ALA A 108 3.92 13.80 -9.81
C ALA A 108 2.68 14.71 -10.01
N ALA A 109 1.52 14.19 -9.63
CA ALA A 109 0.23 14.86 -9.81
C ALA A 109 -0.74 14.56 -8.66
N LEU A 110 -1.61 15.52 -8.35
CA LEU A 110 -2.72 15.28 -7.44
C LEU A 110 -3.62 14.18 -8.04
N ARG A 111 -4.00 13.22 -7.20
CA ARG A 111 -4.96 12.19 -7.57
C ARG A 111 -6.33 12.83 -7.68
N MET A 112 -6.90 12.85 -8.87
CA MET A 112 -8.24 13.38 -9.11
C MET A 112 -9.31 12.36 -8.76
N ALA A 113 -10.37 12.81 -8.08
CA ALA A 113 -11.49 11.95 -7.76
C ALA A 113 -12.33 11.65 -9.02
N LYS A 114 -12.94 10.47 -9.07
CA LYS A 114 -13.82 10.05 -10.16
C LYS A 114 -15.28 10.46 -9.92
N GLU A 115 -15.76 10.23 -8.70
CA GLU A 115 -17.16 10.44 -8.29
C GLU A 115 -17.43 11.84 -7.68
N LYS A 116 -16.45 12.76 -7.73
CA LYS A 116 -16.60 14.16 -7.33
C LYS A 116 -15.65 15.05 -8.10
N ALA A 117 -15.96 16.34 -8.20
CA ALA A 117 -15.03 17.33 -8.70
C ALA A 117 -13.86 17.55 -7.72
N GLY A 118 -12.66 17.77 -8.29
CA GLY A 118 -11.46 18.08 -7.52
C GLY A 118 -10.65 16.86 -7.09
N PRO A 119 -9.62 17.06 -6.25
CA PRO A 119 -8.75 15.98 -5.80
C PRO A 119 -9.45 15.02 -4.83
N VAL A 120 -8.90 13.80 -4.76
CA VAL A 120 -9.19 12.84 -3.69
C VAL A 120 -8.86 13.48 -2.35
N VAL A 121 -9.79 13.35 -1.40
CA VAL A 121 -9.60 13.72 0.00
C VAL A 121 -9.52 12.42 0.79
N THR A 122 -8.46 12.21 1.54
CA THR A 122 -8.26 11.01 2.37
C THR A 122 -9.21 11.00 3.55
N ASP A 123 -9.33 9.85 4.23
CA ASP A 123 -10.08 9.72 5.49
C ASP A 123 -9.57 10.68 6.60
N ASN A 124 -8.38 11.27 6.43
CA ASN A 124 -7.77 12.22 7.36
C ASN A 124 -7.89 13.68 6.89
N GLY A 125 -8.64 13.94 5.81
CA GLY A 125 -8.87 15.29 5.29
C GLY A 125 -7.73 15.86 4.44
N ASN A 126 -6.76 15.04 4.06
CA ASN A 126 -5.60 15.44 3.27
C ASN A 126 -5.80 15.17 1.77
N PHE A 127 -4.89 15.66 0.92
CA PHE A 127 -4.85 15.27 -0.48
C PHE A 127 -3.92 14.09 -0.71
N CYS A 128 -4.12 13.37 -1.81
CA CYS A 128 -3.23 12.31 -2.28
C CYS A 128 -2.55 12.74 -3.58
N VAL A 129 -1.24 12.53 -3.67
CA VAL A 129 -0.43 12.67 -4.89
C VAL A 129 -0.01 11.28 -5.35
N ASP A 130 -0.09 11.03 -6.65
CA ASP A 130 0.54 9.87 -7.28
C ASP A 130 1.90 10.31 -7.84
N ALA A 131 2.99 9.75 -7.28
CA ALA A 131 4.37 10.15 -7.57
C ALA A 131 5.16 8.99 -8.20
N PRO A 132 5.16 8.84 -9.54
CA PRO A 132 5.98 7.83 -10.21
C PRO A 132 7.46 8.21 -10.18
N PHE A 133 8.33 7.28 -9.78
CA PHE A 133 9.78 7.45 -9.75
C PHE A 133 10.45 6.47 -10.72
N PRO A 134 11.65 6.79 -11.25
CA PRO A 134 12.40 5.86 -12.07
C PRO A 134 12.84 4.64 -11.27
N GLU A 135 12.97 3.48 -11.95
CA GLU A 135 13.39 2.22 -11.33
C GLU A 135 14.68 2.37 -10.51
N SER A 136 15.65 3.18 -10.99
CA SER A 136 16.91 3.43 -10.27
C SER A 136 16.73 3.96 -8.85
N MET A 137 15.67 4.75 -8.59
CA MET A 137 15.35 5.24 -7.25
C MET A 137 14.50 4.24 -6.46
N MET A 138 13.69 3.43 -7.15
CA MET A 138 12.86 2.40 -6.52
C MET A 138 13.68 1.18 -6.03
N ARG A 139 14.95 1.06 -6.41
CA ARG A 139 15.88 0.03 -5.88
C ARG A 139 16.23 0.20 -4.41
N ASP A 140 16.08 1.40 -3.86
CA ASP A 140 16.20 1.66 -2.43
C ASP A 140 14.94 2.39 -1.94
N PRO A 141 13.83 1.65 -1.78
CA PRO A 141 12.55 2.26 -1.40
C PRO A 141 12.61 2.87 0.00
N SER A 142 13.52 2.40 0.87
CA SER A 142 13.70 2.96 2.22
C SER A 142 14.34 4.35 2.16
N ALA A 143 15.40 4.53 1.37
CA ALA A 143 15.99 5.85 1.15
C ALA A 143 14.98 6.80 0.48
N LEU A 144 14.25 6.33 -0.53
CA LEU A 144 13.24 7.12 -1.22
C LEU A 144 12.10 7.54 -0.27
N LEU A 145 11.61 6.62 0.57
CA LEU A 145 10.63 6.90 1.62
C LEU A 145 11.09 8.07 2.49
N HIS A 146 12.31 8.02 3.02
CA HIS A 146 12.84 9.08 3.86
C HIS A 146 12.93 10.41 3.10
N GLN A 147 13.49 10.41 1.90
CA GLN A 147 13.60 11.63 1.08
C GLN A 147 12.25 12.31 0.85
N ILE A 148 11.20 11.53 0.56
CA ILE A 148 9.84 12.05 0.39
C ILE A 148 9.28 12.54 1.73
N LYS A 149 9.41 11.75 2.80
CA LYS A 149 8.86 12.03 4.13
C LYS A 149 9.42 13.33 4.74
N PHE A 150 10.66 13.70 4.41
CA PHE A 150 11.29 14.94 4.86
C PHE A 150 10.77 16.21 4.17
N ILE A 151 9.94 16.10 3.11
CA ILE A 151 9.36 17.27 2.45
C ILE A 151 8.27 17.89 3.34
N THR A 152 8.42 19.16 3.73
CA THR A 152 7.40 19.88 4.50
C THR A 152 6.04 19.88 3.79
N GLY A 153 5.02 19.38 4.48
CA GLY A 153 3.66 19.21 3.96
C GLY A 153 3.33 17.78 3.55
N VAL A 154 4.31 16.88 3.48
CA VAL A 154 4.05 15.43 3.39
C VAL A 154 3.60 14.91 4.74
N VAL A 155 2.44 14.25 4.75
CA VAL A 155 1.86 13.60 5.92
C VAL A 155 2.32 12.16 5.99
N GLU A 156 2.22 11.39 4.90
CA GLU A 156 2.69 10.01 4.83
C GLU A 156 2.94 9.54 3.40
N VAL A 157 3.77 8.52 3.25
CA VAL A 157 4.20 7.95 1.96
C VAL A 157 3.74 6.50 1.87
N GLY A 158 3.24 6.10 0.71
CA GLY A 158 2.77 4.75 0.42
C GLY A 158 3.86 3.68 0.32
N LEU A 159 5.09 3.96 0.74
CA LEU A 159 6.19 2.99 0.81
C LEU A 159 6.22 2.36 2.21
N PHE A 160 6.08 1.03 2.26
CA PHE A 160 6.11 0.22 3.48
C PHE A 160 7.36 -0.64 3.41
N THR A 161 8.40 -0.26 4.15
CA THR A 161 9.71 -0.92 4.11
C THR A 161 10.02 -1.51 5.47
N ASN A 162 10.76 -2.64 5.50
CA ASN A 162 11.25 -3.28 6.73
C ASN A 162 10.17 -3.61 7.78
N MET A 163 8.95 -3.98 7.36
CA MET A 163 7.85 -4.29 8.27
C MET A 163 7.05 -5.55 7.92
N CYS A 164 7.11 -6.02 6.66
CA CYS A 164 6.39 -7.20 6.23
C CYS A 164 7.18 -8.47 6.58
N GLU A 165 6.57 -9.40 7.31
CA GLU A 165 7.18 -10.67 7.68
C GLU A 165 6.96 -11.75 6.62
N ALA A 166 5.81 -11.71 5.93
CA ALA A 166 5.50 -12.64 4.85
C ALA A 166 4.45 -12.07 3.88
N ALA A 167 4.58 -12.42 2.60
CA ALA A 167 3.60 -12.17 1.56
C ALA A 167 3.04 -13.48 0.98
N TYR A 168 1.72 -13.56 0.87
CA TYR A 168 0.97 -14.68 0.32
C TYR A 168 0.36 -14.25 -1.01
N PHE A 169 0.73 -14.92 -2.09
CA PHE A 169 0.24 -14.64 -3.44
C PHE A 169 -0.67 -15.77 -3.92
N GLY A 170 -1.94 -15.45 -4.20
CA GLY A 170 -2.86 -16.36 -4.88
C GLY A 170 -2.56 -16.44 -6.37
N ASN A 171 -2.27 -17.63 -6.87
CA ASN A 171 -1.98 -17.91 -8.27
C ASN A 171 -3.27 -18.23 -9.06
N GLU A 172 -3.22 -18.12 -10.40
CA GLU A 172 -4.38 -18.40 -11.27
C GLU A 172 -4.88 -19.85 -11.18
N ASP A 173 -3.99 -20.79 -10.85
CA ASP A 173 -4.30 -22.21 -10.72
C ASP A 173 -4.88 -22.61 -9.36
N GLY A 174 -5.14 -21.61 -8.50
CA GLY A 174 -5.67 -21.80 -7.15
C GLY A 174 -4.63 -22.19 -6.10
N THR A 175 -3.35 -22.27 -6.47
CA THR A 175 -2.27 -22.46 -5.49
C THR A 175 -1.84 -21.15 -4.85
N ILE A 176 -1.07 -21.26 -3.76
CA ILE A 176 -0.48 -20.12 -3.06
C ILE A 176 1.04 -20.17 -3.15
N THR A 177 1.64 -19.02 -3.38
CA THR A 177 3.07 -18.77 -3.21
C THR A 177 3.29 -17.95 -1.94
N ILE A 178 4.16 -18.40 -1.05
CA ILE A 178 4.54 -17.71 0.18
C ILE A 178 5.97 -17.23 0.03
N GLN A 179 6.21 -15.97 0.38
CA GLN A 179 7.53 -15.39 0.50
C GLN A 179 7.69 -14.84 1.91
N SER A 180 8.76 -15.23 2.61
CA SER A 180 9.01 -14.85 4.00
C SER A 180 10.24 -13.94 4.11
N LEU A 181 10.32 -13.18 5.20
CA LEU A 181 11.41 -12.22 5.46
C LEU A 181 12.80 -12.86 5.55
N ASP A 182 12.88 -14.15 5.90
CA ASP A 182 14.14 -14.90 5.91
C ASP A 182 14.66 -15.25 4.49
N GLY A 183 13.94 -14.83 3.45
CA GLY A 183 14.24 -15.09 2.04
C GLY A 183 13.69 -16.43 1.54
N SER A 184 13.02 -17.21 2.39
CA SER A 184 12.36 -18.43 1.95
C SER A 184 11.19 -18.11 1.02
N LYS A 185 11.05 -18.95 -0.02
CA LYS A 185 9.93 -18.86 -0.96
C LYS A 185 9.40 -20.25 -1.24
N GLU A 186 8.15 -20.48 -0.87
CA GLU A 186 7.44 -21.74 -1.07
C GLU A 186 6.34 -21.52 -2.11
N ALA A 187 6.30 -22.34 -3.15
CA ALA A 187 5.34 -22.22 -4.24
C ALA A 187 4.48 -23.48 -4.37
N ASN A 188 3.34 -23.34 -5.07
CA ASN A 188 2.39 -24.42 -5.35
C ASN A 188 1.74 -25.02 -4.11
N ILE A 189 1.57 -24.24 -3.05
CA ILE A 189 0.88 -24.68 -1.84
C ILE A 189 -0.61 -24.80 -2.17
N LYS A 190 -1.17 -25.99 -1.95
CA LYS A 190 -2.61 -26.21 -2.03
C LYS A 190 -3.20 -26.07 -0.63
N VAL A 191 -4.26 -25.28 -0.53
CA VAL A 191 -5.03 -25.16 0.71
C VAL A 191 -6.31 -25.94 0.51
N ASP A 192 -6.51 -26.98 1.31
CA ASP A 192 -7.81 -27.64 1.40
C ASP A 192 -8.73 -26.70 2.18
N LEU A 193 -9.71 -26.08 1.50
CA LEU A 193 -10.69 -25.17 2.07
C LEU A 193 -11.92 -25.89 2.61
#